data_AF-A0A0C2YQ48-F1
#
_entry.id   AF-A0A0C2YQ48-F1
#
_cell.length_a   1.000
_cell.length_b   1.000
_cell.length_c   1.000
_cell.angle_alpha   90.00
_cell.angle_beta   90.00
_cell.angle_gamma   90.00
#
_symmetry.space_group_name_H-M   'P 1'
#
loop_
_entity.id
_entity.type
_entity.pdbx_description
1 polymer ?
#
loop_
_entity_poly.entity_id
_entity_poly.type
_entity_poly.pdbx_seq_one_letter_code
_entity_poly.pdbx_strand_id
1 'polypeptide(L)'
;MTSAGEKQHYALALIRALFSHLPEDFQVGILYDIGCQLERSCRKWGFLRSLLPRISFGISVFHAFGHQWPCQLIYHPRKCQGFGLSDGEGCERFWSAIKGLIPSLRISGFHQRLFVIDFQVQHLGKKSLASLGHWLHQRWNHCQEKKSVARHGLALSGIDEEILQMEWQAQVSAQTKPAPRRSQKAGENAIRQIMVTQKSLDGYKEKLQELERHLLLESTDVIGLEIQMAECHRKIKYFSEALKRQTAALGVNGHADLRKLSSNAYLQLQMNAYALKARIRDRLHQHKFELERLERSYRKTVNGVWYLVNQKLLDHTEASVKRREPGIQKLATSYNNLCMQMVALINQRKAPQGSVAPLPISRDELFKLDVDDDIWQDIGLNDESNWLPPAWLADEKVRMGIKSLLEFRRCEEEENRLLKERRMLAEWFTEEWNWLHKAKLNAGKNFHLTGVHS
;
A
#
# COMPACT_ATOMS: atom_id res chain seq x y z
N MET A 1 17.01 -20.34 19.09
CA MET A 1 15.89 -19.38 19.32
C MET A 1 16.40 -18.19 20.14
N THR A 2 17.25 -17.33 19.55
CA THR A 2 18.08 -16.37 20.30
C THR A 2 18.21 -15.00 19.60
N SER A 3 17.29 -14.59 18.73
CA SER A 3 17.28 -13.20 18.23
C SER A 3 16.38 -12.31 19.08
N ALA A 4 16.85 -11.11 19.42
CA ALA A 4 16.06 -10.02 20.00
C ALA A 4 15.57 -9.12 18.86
N GLY A 5 14.33 -9.31 18.44
CA GLY A 5 13.67 -8.50 17.41
C GLY A 5 12.16 -8.60 17.59
N GLU A 6 11.39 -7.79 16.87
CA GLU A 6 9.92 -7.84 16.84
C GLU A 6 9.43 -9.23 16.41
N LYS A 7 9.06 -10.08 17.37
CA LYS A 7 8.60 -11.44 17.09
C LYS A 7 7.09 -11.48 16.94
N GLN A 8 6.64 -12.03 15.82
CA GLN A 8 5.21 -12.19 15.51
C GLN A 8 4.44 -12.97 16.58
N HIS A 9 5.08 -13.91 17.30
CA HIS A 9 4.36 -14.73 18.30
C HIS A 9 3.82 -13.94 19.49
N TYR A 10 4.51 -12.88 19.94
CA TYR A 10 3.99 -12.04 21.03
C TYR A 10 2.74 -11.30 20.57
N ALA A 11 2.78 -10.72 19.37
CA ALA A 11 1.61 -10.08 18.78
C ALA A 11 0.44 -11.06 18.63
N LEU A 12 0.68 -12.27 18.11
CA LEU A 12 -0.36 -13.30 17.97
C LEU A 12 -1.01 -13.69 19.31
N ALA A 13 -0.20 -13.86 20.36
CA ALA A 13 -0.70 -14.19 21.69
C ALA A 13 -1.54 -13.04 22.28
N LEU A 14 -1.06 -11.80 22.17
CA LEU A 14 -1.77 -10.62 22.64
C LEU A 14 -3.09 -10.40 21.90
N ILE A 15 -3.10 -10.59 20.59
CA ILE A 15 -4.32 -10.49 19.78
C ILE A 15 -5.33 -11.55 20.25
N ARG A 16 -4.90 -12.80 20.42
CA ARG A 16 -5.80 -13.86 20.90
C ARG A 16 -6.38 -13.54 22.28
N ALA A 17 -5.56 -13.03 23.19
CA ALA A 17 -6.01 -12.62 24.53
C ALA A 17 -6.98 -11.42 24.47
N LEU A 18 -6.72 -10.44 23.60
CA LEU A 18 -7.64 -9.32 23.41
C LEU A 18 -9.01 -9.82 22.95
N PHE A 19 -9.05 -10.66 21.91
CA PHE A 19 -10.30 -11.17 21.36
C PHE A 19 -11.08 -12.11 22.30
N SER A 20 -10.45 -12.70 23.32
CA SER A 20 -11.20 -13.45 24.35
C SER A 20 -11.97 -12.56 25.31
N HIS A 21 -11.73 -11.24 25.30
CA HIS A 21 -12.40 -10.25 26.14
C HIS A 21 -13.29 -9.29 25.34
N LEU A 22 -13.36 -9.44 24.01
CA LEU A 22 -14.18 -8.59 23.15
C LEU A 22 -15.43 -9.33 22.67
N PRO A 23 -16.58 -8.64 22.55
CA PRO A 23 -17.78 -9.19 21.93
C PRO A 23 -17.54 -9.71 20.51
N GLU A 24 -18.32 -10.68 20.03
CA GLU A 24 -18.09 -11.35 18.74
C GLU A 24 -18.28 -10.45 17.51
N ASP A 25 -19.05 -9.38 17.64
CA ASP A 25 -19.39 -8.42 16.60
C ASP A 25 -18.36 -7.29 16.47
N PHE A 26 -17.40 -7.18 17.39
CA PHE A 26 -16.40 -6.11 17.37
C PHE A 26 -15.39 -6.30 16.25
N GLN A 27 -15.15 -5.23 15.49
CA GLN A 27 -14.03 -5.10 14.55
C GLN A 27 -12.87 -4.33 15.20
N VAL A 28 -11.64 -4.79 14.99
CA VAL A 28 -10.43 -4.24 15.64
C VAL A 28 -9.41 -3.83 14.59
N GLY A 29 -8.99 -2.56 14.65
CA GLY A 29 -7.84 -2.06 13.91
C GLY A 29 -6.54 -2.28 14.70
N ILE A 30 -5.55 -2.93 14.10
CA ILE A 30 -4.24 -3.19 14.71
C ILE A 30 -3.17 -2.40 13.95
N LEU A 31 -2.53 -1.46 14.64
CA LEU A 31 -1.34 -0.78 14.17
C LEU A 31 -0.11 -1.48 14.74
N TYR A 32 0.71 -2.03 13.86
CA TYR A 32 1.95 -2.69 14.24
C TYR A 32 3.02 -2.43 13.18
N ASP A 33 4.25 -2.21 13.60
CA ASP A 33 5.36 -1.87 12.71
C ASP A 33 5.51 -2.90 11.59
N ILE A 34 5.52 -4.20 11.93
CA ILE A 34 5.51 -5.29 10.96
C ILE A 34 4.09 -5.82 10.63
N GLY A 35 3.06 -4.97 10.73
CA GLY A 35 1.65 -5.34 10.51
C GLY A 35 1.39 -6.03 9.17
N CYS A 36 2.02 -5.57 8.09
CA CYS A 36 1.88 -6.22 6.77
C CYS A 36 2.51 -7.63 6.72
N GLN A 37 3.59 -7.85 7.47
CA GLN A 37 4.20 -9.18 7.57
C GLN A 37 3.36 -10.09 8.47
N LEU A 38 2.77 -9.54 9.53
CA LEU A 38 1.89 -10.27 10.44
C LEU A 38 0.64 -10.75 9.72
N GLU A 39 -0.05 -9.89 8.96
CA GLU A 39 -1.22 -10.29 8.17
C GLU A 39 -0.85 -11.38 7.16
N ARG A 40 0.26 -11.19 6.43
CA ARG A 40 0.77 -12.20 5.48
C ARG A 40 1.02 -13.54 6.16
N SER A 41 1.64 -13.54 7.34
CA SER A 41 1.86 -14.77 8.12
C SER A 41 0.54 -15.42 8.54
N CYS A 42 -0.45 -14.63 8.99
CA CYS A 42 -1.75 -15.16 9.37
C CYS A 42 -2.46 -15.84 8.19
N ARG A 43 -2.47 -15.19 7.01
CA ARG A 43 -3.06 -15.76 5.79
C ARG A 43 -2.31 -16.99 5.29
N LYS A 44 -0.97 -16.97 5.34
CA LYS A 44 -0.13 -18.07 4.83
C LYS A 44 -0.20 -19.32 5.70
N TRP A 45 -0.17 -19.14 7.02
CA TRP A 45 -0.04 -20.24 7.98
C TRP A 45 -1.35 -20.57 8.72
N GLY A 46 -2.43 -19.83 8.43
CA GLY A 46 -3.73 -20.04 9.05
C GLY A 46 -3.82 -19.55 10.49
N PHE A 47 -2.92 -18.66 10.95
CA PHE A 47 -3.05 -18.07 12.28
C PHE A 47 -4.27 -17.15 12.35
N LEU A 48 -4.93 -17.16 13.51
CA LEU A 48 -6.09 -16.30 13.80
C LEU A 48 -7.23 -16.43 12.77
N ARG A 49 -7.38 -17.59 12.09
CA ARG A 49 -8.27 -17.76 10.95
C ARG A 49 -9.72 -17.32 11.20
N SER A 50 -10.28 -17.62 12.38
CA SER A 50 -11.63 -17.19 12.78
C SER A 50 -11.73 -15.70 13.12
N LEU A 51 -10.63 -15.08 13.54
CA LEU A 51 -10.58 -13.67 13.96
C LEU A 51 -10.19 -12.73 12.81
N LEU A 52 -9.50 -13.23 11.77
CA LEU A 52 -9.03 -12.43 10.64
C LEU A 52 -10.10 -11.56 9.97
N PRO A 53 -11.35 -12.01 9.75
CA PRO A 53 -12.40 -11.16 9.18
C PRO A 53 -12.74 -9.94 10.04
N ARG A 54 -12.41 -9.99 11.34
CA ARG A 54 -12.68 -8.95 12.32
C ARG A 54 -11.47 -8.04 12.56
N ILE A 55 -10.36 -8.25 11.86
CA ILE A 55 -9.12 -7.51 12.06
C ILE A 55 -8.77 -6.70 10.81
N SER A 56 -8.55 -5.41 11.00
CA SER A 56 -7.90 -4.55 10.01
C SER A 56 -6.45 -4.31 10.42
N PHE A 57 -5.49 -4.61 9.56
CA PHE A 57 -4.07 -4.38 9.83
C PHE A 57 -3.61 -3.05 9.24
N GLY A 58 -2.80 -2.31 10.00
CA GLY A 58 -2.11 -1.11 9.56
C GLY A 58 -0.72 -1.03 10.15
N ILE A 59 0.08 -0.09 9.64
CA ILE A 59 1.43 0.21 10.12
C ILE A 59 1.40 1.61 10.71
N SER A 60 2.07 1.86 11.83
CA SER A 60 2.25 3.21 12.39
C SER A 60 2.74 4.19 11.31
N VAL A 61 2.29 5.44 11.36
CA VAL A 61 2.47 6.41 10.26
C VAL A 61 3.94 6.61 9.90
N PHE A 62 4.82 6.68 10.91
CA PHE A 62 6.26 6.85 10.68
C PHE A 62 6.93 5.56 10.18
N HIS A 63 6.49 4.40 10.66
CA HIS A 63 7.09 3.13 10.25
C HIS A 63 6.63 2.70 8.85
N ALA A 64 5.47 3.15 8.39
CA ALA A 64 4.94 2.80 7.07
C ALA A 64 5.92 3.17 5.95
N PHE A 65 6.63 4.31 6.06
CA PHE A 65 7.66 4.73 5.10
C PHE A 65 8.86 3.77 5.06
N GLY A 66 9.14 3.09 6.17
CA GLY A 66 10.13 2.01 6.25
C GLY A 66 9.80 0.80 5.39
N HIS A 67 8.54 0.65 4.96
CA HIS A 67 8.06 -0.49 4.19
C HIS A 67 8.01 -0.22 2.69
N GLN A 68 7.93 -1.31 1.91
CA GLN A 68 7.82 -1.23 0.45
C GLN A 68 6.59 -0.42 0.03
N TRP A 69 6.66 0.23 -1.14
CA TRP A 69 5.59 1.08 -1.64
C TRP A 69 4.18 0.46 -1.63
N PRO A 70 3.97 -0.81 -2.05
CA PRO A 70 2.65 -1.44 -1.93
C PRO A 70 2.14 -1.50 -0.49
N CYS A 71 3.04 -1.69 0.49
CA CYS A 71 2.67 -1.65 1.91
C CYS A 71 2.21 -0.25 2.33
N GLN A 72 2.87 0.80 1.84
CA GLN A 72 2.48 2.18 2.11
C GLN A 72 1.15 2.59 1.46
N LEU A 73 0.69 1.87 0.44
CA LEU A 73 -0.63 2.11 -0.15
C LEU A 73 -1.73 1.41 0.64
N ILE A 74 -1.48 0.15 1.03
CA ILE A 74 -2.49 -0.73 1.63
C ILE A 74 -2.59 -0.55 3.16
N TYR A 75 -1.48 -0.36 3.86
CA TYR A 75 -1.42 -0.43 5.33
C TYR A 75 -1.19 0.91 6.01
N HIS A 76 -1.00 1.99 5.25
CA HIS A 76 -0.77 3.30 5.84
C HIS A 76 -2.09 3.86 6.42
N PRO A 77 -2.15 4.30 7.70
CA PRO A 77 -3.39 4.68 8.38
C PRO A 77 -4.16 5.81 7.69
N ARG A 78 -3.44 6.70 7.00
CA ARG A 78 -4.05 7.77 6.17
C ARG A 78 -4.66 7.30 4.84
N LYS A 79 -4.55 6.02 4.51
CA LYS A 79 -5.01 5.43 3.24
C LYS A 79 -5.95 4.24 3.48
N CYS A 80 -5.72 3.45 4.53
CA CYS A 80 -6.62 2.38 4.96
C CYS A 80 -7.74 2.89 5.89
N GLN A 81 -8.92 2.29 5.75
CA GLN A 81 -10.11 2.62 6.52
C GLN A 81 -10.00 2.13 7.96
N GLY A 82 -10.66 2.84 8.88
CA GLY A 82 -10.88 2.38 10.26
C GLY A 82 -9.85 2.85 11.29
N PHE A 83 -8.88 3.67 10.87
CA PHE A 83 -7.86 4.22 11.78
C PHE A 83 -8.04 5.72 12.08
N GLY A 84 -8.95 6.40 11.37
CA GLY A 84 -9.19 7.83 11.54
C GLY A 84 -7.90 8.64 11.41
N LEU A 85 -7.64 9.51 12.38
CA LEU A 85 -6.41 10.29 12.43
C LEU A 85 -5.36 9.71 13.40
N SER A 86 -5.46 8.43 13.76
CA SER A 86 -4.48 7.75 14.61
C SER A 86 -3.12 7.64 13.91
N ASP A 87 -2.04 7.84 14.67
CA ASP A 87 -0.67 7.72 14.17
C ASP A 87 0.00 6.38 14.50
N GLY A 88 -0.55 5.63 15.46
CA GLY A 88 -0.01 4.34 15.90
C GLY A 88 1.09 4.44 16.94
N GLU A 89 1.43 5.64 17.40
CA GLU A 89 2.58 5.91 18.29
C GLU A 89 2.24 5.78 19.80
N GLY A 90 1.18 5.01 20.11
CA GLY A 90 0.68 4.90 21.48
C GLY A 90 1.68 4.22 22.42
N CYS A 91 2.27 3.13 21.95
CA CYS A 91 3.27 2.36 22.67
C CYS A 91 4.52 3.21 22.92
N GLU A 92 4.99 3.95 21.92
CA GLU A 92 6.19 4.77 21.94
C GLU A 92 6.05 5.91 22.96
N ARG A 93 4.88 6.55 23.01
CA ARG A 93 4.57 7.56 24.05
C ARG A 93 4.61 6.95 25.44
N PHE A 94 4.03 5.77 25.61
CA PHE A 94 4.06 5.05 26.89
C PHE A 94 5.49 4.69 27.30
N TRP A 95 6.28 4.11 26.39
CA TRP A 95 7.69 3.78 26.62
C TRP A 95 8.51 5.01 27.00
N SER A 96 8.25 6.15 26.34
CA SER A 96 8.88 7.43 26.66
C SER A 96 8.54 7.89 28.08
N ALA A 97 7.27 7.76 28.49
CA ALA A 97 6.79 8.15 29.81
C ALA A 97 7.38 7.31 30.96
N ILE A 98 7.78 6.06 30.70
CA ILE A 98 8.40 5.18 31.71
C ILE A 98 9.92 5.06 31.55
N LYS A 99 10.51 5.66 30.52
CA LYS A 99 11.95 5.55 30.20
C LYS A 99 12.86 5.95 31.36
N GLY A 100 12.45 6.95 32.15
CA GLY A 100 13.18 7.42 33.32
C GLY A 100 13.37 6.35 34.41
N LEU A 101 12.54 5.30 34.41
CA LEU A 101 12.66 4.18 35.35
C LEU A 101 13.77 3.20 34.97
N ILE A 102 14.26 3.22 33.72
CA ILE A 102 15.22 2.21 33.24
C ILE A 102 16.50 2.15 34.10
N PRO A 103 17.16 3.27 34.44
CA PRO A 103 18.41 3.22 35.22
C PRO A 103 18.22 2.61 36.62
N SER A 104 17.17 3.00 37.34
CA SER A 104 16.90 2.50 38.70
C SER A 104 16.43 1.05 38.68
N LEU A 105 15.56 0.69 37.75
CA LEU A 105 14.97 -0.65 37.70
C LEU A 105 15.91 -1.74 37.18
N ARG A 106 17.00 -1.37 36.49
CA ARG A 106 18.05 -2.31 36.09
C ARG A 106 18.75 -2.95 37.28
N ILE A 107 18.91 -2.20 38.37
CA ILE A 107 19.57 -2.68 39.61
C ILE A 107 18.58 -3.15 40.68
N SER A 108 17.27 -2.94 40.49
CA SER A 108 16.23 -3.42 41.40
C SER A 108 15.92 -4.92 41.22
N GLY A 109 15.51 -5.55 42.32
CA GLY A 109 14.98 -6.92 42.31
C GLY A 109 13.66 -7.05 41.54
N PHE A 110 13.29 -8.29 41.18
CA PHE A 110 12.12 -8.59 40.34
C PHE A 110 10.81 -7.99 40.86
N HIS A 111 10.46 -8.23 42.13
CA HIS A 111 9.21 -7.77 42.72
C HIS A 111 9.15 -6.24 42.81
N GLN A 112 10.25 -5.59 43.19
CA GLN A 112 10.33 -4.14 43.24
C GLN A 112 10.17 -3.52 41.85
N ARG A 113 10.79 -4.12 40.82
CA ARG A 113 10.61 -3.69 39.43
C ARG A 113 9.16 -3.76 39.00
N LEU A 114 8.48 -4.87 39.27
CA LEU A 114 7.07 -5.03 38.92
C LEU A 114 6.20 -4.00 39.64
N PHE A 115 6.39 -3.83 40.94
CA PHE A 115 5.65 -2.87 41.77
C PHE A 115 5.80 -1.42 41.28
N VAL A 116 7.03 -0.99 40.99
CA VAL A 116 7.30 0.39 40.53
C VAL A 116 6.72 0.63 39.14
N ILE A 117 6.82 -0.34 38.22
CA ILE A 117 6.20 -0.23 36.89
C ILE A 117 4.69 -0.13 37.02
N ASP A 118 4.07 -1.00 37.81
CA ASP A 118 2.61 -1.00 38.02
C ASP A 118 2.13 0.34 38.59
N PHE A 119 2.79 0.84 39.64
CA PHE A 119 2.46 2.14 40.22
C PHE A 119 2.60 3.29 39.22
N GLN A 120 3.66 3.28 38.39
CA GLN A 120 3.84 4.27 37.33
C GLN A 120 2.73 4.18 36.28
N VAL A 121 2.33 2.97 35.86
CA VAL A 121 1.24 2.75 34.91
C VAL A 121 -0.08 3.29 35.47
N GLN A 122 -0.39 2.98 36.74
CA GLN A 122 -1.58 3.51 37.42
C GLN A 122 -1.55 5.04 37.51
N HIS A 123 -0.40 5.63 37.85
CA HIS A 123 -0.24 7.08 37.90
C HIS A 123 -0.48 7.74 36.53
N LEU A 124 0.11 7.18 35.47
CA LEU A 124 -0.10 7.64 34.10
C LEU A 124 -1.57 7.51 33.68
N GLY A 125 -2.25 6.43 34.06
CA GLY A 125 -3.68 6.24 33.83
C GLY A 125 -4.53 7.33 34.49
N LYS A 126 -4.31 7.61 35.78
CA LYS A 126 -5.00 8.69 36.52
C LYS A 126 -4.76 10.06 35.88
N LYS A 127 -3.52 10.35 35.50
CA LYS A 127 -3.16 11.61 34.82
C LYS A 127 -3.84 11.73 33.45
N SER A 128 -3.89 10.64 32.69
CA SER A 128 -4.56 10.61 31.39
C SER A 128 -6.07 10.83 31.53
N LEU A 129 -6.70 10.18 32.51
CA LEU A 129 -8.12 10.33 32.78
C LEU A 129 -8.47 11.78 33.17
N ALA A 130 -7.69 12.39 34.08
CA ALA A 130 -7.89 13.77 34.50
C ALA A 130 -7.77 14.80 33.35
N SER A 131 -6.99 14.48 32.32
CA SER A 131 -6.78 15.35 31.14
C SER A 131 -7.58 14.95 29.90
N LEU A 132 -8.41 13.90 29.99
CA LEU A 132 -9.10 13.30 28.85
C LEU A 132 -10.03 14.29 28.13
N GLY A 133 -10.78 15.11 28.87
CA GLY A 133 -11.66 16.12 28.27
C GLY A 133 -10.89 17.16 27.46
N HIS A 134 -9.76 17.64 27.99
CA HIS A 134 -8.88 18.58 27.28
C HIS A 134 -8.26 17.92 26.04
N TRP A 135 -7.83 16.66 26.16
CA TRP A 135 -7.28 15.89 25.06
C TRP A 135 -8.30 15.69 23.93
N LEU A 136 -9.54 15.34 24.25
CA LEU A 136 -10.62 15.20 23.26
C LEU A 136 -10.91 16.53 22.56
N HIS A 137 -10.91 17.63 23.30
CA HIS A 137 -11.10 18.97 22.72
C HIS A 137 -9.98 19.33 21.73
N GLN A 138 -8.72 19.11 22.10
CA GLN A 138 -7.58 19.33 21.19
C GLN A 138 -7.66 18.44 19.94
N ARG A 139 -8.00 17.16 20.12
CA ARG A 139 -8.18 16.22 19.00
C ARG A 139 -9.31 16.65 18.07
N TRP A 140 -10.41 17.15 18.62
CA TRP A 140 -11.53 17.69 17.87
C TRP A 140 -11.09 18.87 17.00
N ASN A 141 -10.45 19.88 17.60
CA ASN A 141 -9.99 21.06 16.86
C ASN A 141 -9.02 20.69 15.75
N HIS A 142 -8.07 19.79 16.03
CA HIS A 142 -7.14 19.27 15.02
C HIS A 142 -7.86 18.53 13.88
N CYS A 143 -8.86 17.71 14.21
CA CYS A 143 -9.68 17.02 13.23
C CYS A 143 -10.46 18.00 12.35
N GLN A 144 -11.08 19.03 12.94
CA GLN A 144 -11.86 20.03 12.20
C GLN A 144 -10.98 20.89 11.29
N GLU A 145 -9.80 21.31 11.76
CA GLU A 145 -8.83 22.04 10.95
C GLU A 145 -8.42 21.23 9.71
N LYS A 146 -8.04 19.96 9.91
CA LYS A 146 -7.69 19.06 8.80
C LYS A 146 -8.87 18.80 7.86
N LYS A 147 -10.06 18.59 8.40
CA LYS A 147 -11.29 18.37 7.62
C LYS A 147 -11.61 19.57 6.75
N SER A 148 -11.45 20.78 7.30
CA SER A 148 -11.63 22.04 6.56
C SER A 148 -10.64 22.17 5.39
N VAL A 149 -9.34 21.94 5.65
CA VAL A 149 -8.31 21.95 4.60
C VAL A 149 -8.58 20.90 3.52
N ALA A 150 -8.96 19.69 3.92
CA ALA A 150 -9.26 18.61 2.99
C ALA A 150 -10.52 18.91 2.15
N ARG A 151 -11.57 19.45 2.76
CA ARG A 151 -12.79 19.88 2.06
C ARG A 151 -12.50 21.01 1.06
N HIS A 152 -11.67 21.98 1.44
CA HIS A 152 -11.25 23.03 0.53
C HIS A 152 -10.42 22.45 -0.64
N GLY A 153 -9.51 21.50 -0.37
CA GLY A 153 -8.75 20.80 -1.41
C GLY A 153 -9.64 20.02 -2.40
N LEU A 154 -10.72 19.40 -1.91
CA LEU A 154 -11.72 18.76 -2.77
C LEU A 154 -12.44 19.78 -3.65
N ALA A 155 -12.92 20.89 -3.06
CA ALA A 155 -13.59 21.95 -3.80
C ALA A 155 -12.69 22.57 -4.89
N LEU A 156 -11.40 22.80 -4.58
CA LEU A 156 -10.42 23.31 -5.55
C LEU A 156 -10.13 22.33 -6.69
N SER A 157 -10.17 21.02 -6.43
CA SER A 157 -9.98 20.02 -7.48
C SER A 157 -11.08 20.09 -8.54
N GLY A 158 -12.31 20.42 -8.13
CA GLY A 158 -13.49 20.49 -9.00
C GLY A 158 -13.89 19.13 -9.59
N ILE A 159 -13.37 18.03 -9.06
CA ILE A 159 -13.63 16.66 -9.53
C ILE A 159 -14.55 15.97 -8.53
N ASP A 160 -15.50 15.21 -9.05
CA ASP A 160 -16.43 14.44 -8.24
C ASP A 160 -15.71 13.38 -7.37
N GLU A 161 -16.20 13.18 -6.14
CA GLU A 161 -15.60 12.26 -5.17
C GLU A 161 -15.62 10.80 -5.64
N GLU A 162 -16.62 10.39 -6.43
CA GLU A 162 -16.70 9.03 -6.99
C GLU A 162 -15.59 8.81 -8.03
N ILE A 163 -15.34 9.81 -8.88
CA ILE A 163 -14.25 9.77 -9.86
C ILE A 163 -12.91 9.69 -9.14
N LEU A 164 -12.68 10.55 -8.13
CA LEU A 164 -11.46 10.51 -7.31
C LEU A 164 -11.28 9.16 -6.61
N GLN A 165 -12.36 8.54 -6.15
CA GLN A 165 -12.32 7.20 -5.57
C GLN A 165 -11.94 6.14 -6.61
N MET A 166 -12.51 6.20 -7.82
CA MET A 166 -12.17 5.29 -8.92
C MET A 166 -10.71 5.42 -9.33
N GLU A 167 -10.22 6.65 -9.48
CA GLU A 167 -8.83 6.97 -9.79
C GLU A 167 -7.88 6.47 -8.68
N TRP A 168 -8.26 6.62 -7.41
CA TRP A 168 -7.52 6.05 -6.29
C TRP A 168 -7.45 4.52 -6.35
N GLN A 169 -8.56 3.84 -6.64
CA GLN A 169 -8.56 2.36 -6.78
C GLN A 169 -7.75 1.91 -8.00
N ALA A 170 -7.79 2.66 -9.10
CA ALA A 170 -6.96 2.42 -10.28
C ALA A 170 -5.47 2.57 -9.94
N GLN A 171 -5.11 3.60 -9.18
CA GLN A 171 -3.75 3.80 -8.68
C GLN A 171 -3.30 2.62 -7.81
N VAL A 172 -4.08 2.25 -6.79
CA VAL A 172 -3.74 1.13 -5.90
C VAL A 172 -3.58 -0.16 -6.71
N SER A 173 -4.52 -0.45 -7.61
CA SER A 173 -4.49 -1.64 -8.46
C SER A 173 -3.28 -1.66 -9.39
N ALA A 174 -2.91 -0.52 -9.98
CA ALA A 174 -1.73 -0.42 -10.85
C ALA A 174 -0.43 -0.60 -10.06
N GLN A 175 -0.31 0.06 -8.91
CA GLN A 175 0.94 0.14 -8.13
C GLN A 175 1.15 -1.03 -7.16
N THR A 176 0.14 -1.87 -6.94
CA THR A 176 0.25 -3.11 -6.15
C THR A 176 0.43 -4.35 -7.03
N LYS A 177 0.38 -4.21 -8.36
CA LYS A 177 0.69 -5.31 -9.29
C LYS A 177 2.09 -5.87 -9.01
N PRO A 178 2.25 -7.21 -8.99
CA PRO A 178 3.56 -7.81 -8.88
C PRO A 178 4.45 -7.31 -10.01
N ALA A 179 5.61 -6.74 -9.66
CA ALA A 179 6.58 -6.28 -10.66
C ALA A 179 6.92 -7.43 -11.64
N PRO A 180 7.07 -7.14 -12.95
CA PRO A 180 7.36 -8.16 -13.95
C PRO A 180 8.63 -8.93 -13.57
N ARG A 181 8.48 -10.24 -13.40
CA ARG A 181 9.58 -11.12 -12.98
C ARG A 181 10.54 -11.30 -14.14
N ARG A 182 11.84 -11.25 -13.83
CA ARG A 182 12.90 -11.65 -14.75
C ARG A 182 12.79 -13.16 -14.94
N SER A 183 12.69 -13.62 -16.18
CA SER A 183 12.65 -15.05 -16.50
C SER A 183 13.55 -15.30 -17.69
N GLN A 184 14.40 -16.33 -17.60
CA GLN A 184 15.21 -16.80 -18.73
C GLN A 184 14.31 -17.20 -19.92
N LYS A 185 13.06 -17.59 -19.66
CA LYS A 185 12.07 -17.99 -20.66
C LYS A 185 11.01 -16.92 -20.95
N ALA A 186 11.22 -15.66 -20.55
CA ALA A 186 10.23 -14.59 -20.75
C ALA A 186 9.89 -14.41 -22.24
N GLY A 187 10.91 -14.32 -23.09
CA GLY A 187 10.75 -14.23 -24.55
C GLY A 187 10.10 -15.48 -25.15
N GLU A 188 10.52 -16.68 -24.73
CA GLU A 188 9.90 -17.94 -25.16
C GLU A 188 8.42 -18.03 -24.78
N ASN A 189 8.05 -17.59 -23.58
CA ASN A 189 6.66 -17.60 -23.11
C ASN A 189 5.81 -16.56 -23.83
N ALA A 190 6.35 -15.38 -24.09
CA ALA A 190 5.66 -14.33 -24.86
C ALA A 190 5.41 -14.80 -26.30
N ILE A 191 6.41 -15.42 -26.93
CA ILE A 191 6.29 -15.98 -28.28
C ILE A 191 5.36 -17.19 -28.29
N ARG A 192 5.41 -18.07 -27.28
CA ARG A 192 4.47 -19.19 -27.14
C ARG A 192 3.02 -18.68 -27.00
N GLN A 193 2.80 -17.61 -26.24
CA GLN A 193 1.50 -16.96 -26.15
C GLN A 193 1.04 -16.40 -27.50
N ILE A 194 1.91 -15.72 -28.24
CA ILE A 194 1.61 -15.27 -29.61
C ILE A 194 1.24 -16.44 -30.52
N MET A 195 1.97 -17.56 -30.45
CA MET A 195 1.67 -18.76 -31.25
C MET A 195 0.31 -19.37 -30.87
N VAL A 196 -0.07 -19.36 -29.59
CA VAL A 196 -1.39 -19.82 -29.13
C VAL A 196 -2.50 -18.87 -29.60
N THR A 197 -2.29 -17.56 -29.49
CA THR A 197 -3.20 -16.52 -30.02
C THR A 197 -3.39 -16.68 -31.53
N GLN A 198 -2.30 -16.88 -32.28
CA GLN A 198 -2.32 -17.10 -33.72
C GLN A 198 -3.10 -18.37 -34.08
N LYS A 199 -2.80 -19.51 -33.45
CA LYS A 199 -3.50 -20.77 -33.70
C LYS A 199 -4.99 -20.66 -33.38
N SER A 200 -5.35 -19.92 -32.33
CA SER A 200 -6.75 -19.66 -31.99
C SER A 200 -7.43 -18.80 -33.05
N LEU A 201 -6.77 -17.74 -33.53
CA LEU A 201 -7.27 -16.89 -34.61
C LEU A 201 -7.52 -17.69 -35.89
N ASP A 202 -6.57 -18.54 -36.28
CA ASP A 202 -6.68 -19.38 -37.47
C ASP A 202 -7.84 -20.39 -37.33
N GLY A 203 -7.98 -21.04 -36.17
CA GLY A 203 -9.09 -21.95 -35.91
C GLY A 203 -10.48 -21.29 -35.95
N TYR A 204 -10.62 -20.05 -35.46
CA TYR A 204 -11.89 -19.31 -35.58
C TYR A 204 -12.17 -18.85 -37.01
N LYS A 205 -11.14 -18.55 -37.82
CA LYS A 205 -11.31 -18.25 -39.26
C LYS A 205 -11.76 -19.48 -40.05
N GLU A 206 -11.16 -20.64 -39.79
CA GLU A 206 -11.57 -21.91 -40.40
C GLU A 206 -13.02 -22.26 -40.02
N LYS A 207 -13.37 -22.11 -38.73
CA LYS A 207 -14.74 -22.32 -38.26
C LYS A 207 -15.74 -21.35 -38.91
N LEU A 208 -15.35 -20.09 -39.13
CA LEU A 208 -16.19 -19.14 -39.85
C LEU A 208 -16.42 -19.58 -41.30
N GLN A 209 -15.38 -20.03 -42.01
CA GLN A 209 -15.50 -20.55 -43.38
C GLN A 209 -16.34 -21.83 -43.48
N GLU A 210 -16.35 -22.66 -42.44
CA GLU A 210 -17.21 -23.84 -42.36
C GLU A 210 -18.68 -23.45 -42.15
N LEU A 211 -18.95 -22.50 -41.24
CA LEU A 211 -20.30 -21.97 -41.02
C LEU A 211 -20.85 -21.25 -42.27
N GLU A 212 -20.02 -20.49 -42.99
CA GLU A 212 -20.39 -19.85 -44.27
C GLU A 212 -20.74 -20.90 -45.34
N ARG A 213 -20.00 -22.02 -45.41
CA ARG A 213 -20.32 -23.13 -46.32
C ARG A 213 -21.64 -23.82 -45.95
N HIS A 214 -21.93 -23.99 -44.66
CA HIS A 214 -23.20 -24.57 -44.20
C HIS A 214 -24.40 -23.67 -44.53
N LEU A 215 -24.21 -22.35 -44.49
CA LEU A 215 -25.23 -21.37 -44.88
C LEU A 215 -25.54 -21.43 -46.39
N LEU A 216 -24.52 -21.68 -47.22
CA LEU A 216 -24.64 -21.83 -48.69
C LEU A 216 -25.33 -23.13 -49.14
N LEU A 217 -25.40 -24.15 -48.28
CA LEU A 217 -25.93 -25.49 -48.58
C LEU A 217 -27.40 -25.70 -48.13
N GLU A 218 -28.17 -24.61 -47.97
CA GLU A 218 -29.59 -24.62 -47.56
C GLU A 218 -29.85 -25.37 -46.23
N SER A 219 -29.23 -24.92 -45.14
CA SER A 219 -29.51 -25.45 -43.79
C SER A 219 -30.82 -24.89 -43.19
N THR A 220 -31.54 -25.72 -42.42
CA THR A 220 -32.82 -25.37 -41.77
C THR A 220 -32.70 -24.47 -40.52
N ASP A 221 -31.50 -24.24 -39.98
CA ASP A 221 -31.26 -23.42 -38.77
C ASP A 221 -30.39 -22.18 -39.06
N VAL A 222 -30.94 -21.30 -39.89
CA VAL A 222 -30.28 -20.05 -40.33
C VAL A 222 -29.97 -19.13 -39.14
N ILE A 223 -30.90 -19.02 -38.18
CA ILE A 223 -30.77 -18.15 -37.01
C ILE A 223 -29.66 -18.65 -36.07
N GLY A 224 -29.59 -19.97 -35.82
CA GLY A 224 -28.53 -20.57 -35.03
C GLY A 224 -27.14 -20.38 -35.65
N LEU A 225 -27.03 -20.49 -36.98
CA LEU A 225 -25.78 -20.25 -37.70
C LEU A 225 -25.36 -18.78 -37.65
N GLU A 226 -26.29 -17.83 -37.83
CA GLU A 226 -25.99 -16.39 -37.74
C GLU A 226 -25.43 -15.99 -36.38
N ILE A 227 -25.99 -16.53 -35.29
CA ILE A 227 -25.49 -16.28 -33.92
C ILE A 227 -24.06 -16.82 -33.76
N GLN A 228 -23.78 -18.02 -34.26
CA GLN A 228 -22.44 -18.61 -34.20
C GLN A 228 -21.42 -17.84 -35.06
N MET A 229 -21.83 -17.37 -36.24
CA MET A 229 -21.00 -16.54 -37.11
C MET A 229 -20.69 -15.18 -36.46
N ALA A 230 -21.68 -14.54 -35.84
CA ALA A 230 -21.46 -13.29 -35.09
C ALA A 230 -20.49 -13.49 -33.92
N GLU A 231 -20.58 -14.62 -33.21
CA GLU A 231 -19.63 -14.96 -32.15
C GLU A 231 -18.22 -15.20 -32.69
N CYS A 232 -18.08 -15.95 -33.79
CA CYS A 232 -16.80 -16.17 -34.48
C CYS A 232 -16.18 -14.83 -34.93
N HIS A 233 -16.94 -13.92 -35.54
CA HIS A 233 -16.46 -12.58 -35.91
C HIS A 233 -15.94 -11.79 -34.72
N ARG A 234 -16.67 -11.81 -33.59
CA ARG A 234 -16.23 -11.13 -32.36
C ARG A 234 -14.93 -11.71 -31.80
N LYS A 235 -14.79 -13.04 -31.82
CA LYS A 235 -13.56 -13.74 -31.38
C LYS A 235 -12.40 -13.45 -32.33
N ILE A 236 -12.61 -13.48 -33.64
CA ILE A 236 -11.60 -13.12 -34.65
C ILE A 236 -11.11 -11.70 -34.43
N LYS A 237 -12.01 -10.73 -34.23
CA LYS A 237 -11.65 -9.33 -33.92
C LYS A 237 -10.78 -9.25 -32.67
N TYR A 238 -11.24 -9.84 -31.56
CA TYR A 238 -10.51 -9.87 -30.29
C TYR A 238 -9.11 -10.47 -30.40
N PHE A 239 -8.99 -11.66 -31.02
CA PHE A 239 -7.70 -12.32 -31.16
C PHE A 239 -6.78 -11.61 -32.16
N SER A 240 -7.32 -10.96 -33.21
CA SER A 240 -6.53 -10.14 -34.13
C SER A 240 -5.93 -8.90 -33.44
N GLU A 241 -6.71 -8.22 -32.60
CA GLU A 241 -6.26 -7.07 -31.82
C GLU A 241 -5.28 -7.47 -30.72
N ALA A 242 -5.49 -8.63 -30.09
CA ALA A 242 -4.55 -9.21 -29.13
C ALA A 242 -3.22 -9.58 -29.82
N LEU A 243 -3.27 -10.21 -30.99
CA LEU A 243 -2.10 -10.57 -31.77
C LEU A 243 -1.30 -9.33 -32.17
N LYS A 244 -1.97 -8.31 -32.74
CA LYS A 244 -1.34 -7.02 -33.08
C LYS A 244 -0.61 -6.39 -31.90
N ARG A 245 -1.26 -6.33 -30.73
CA ARG A 245 -0.64 -5.82 -29.48
C ARG A 245 0.55 -6.65 -29.04
N GLN A 246 0.45 -7.98 -29.09
CA GLN A 246 1.53 -8.86 -28.67
C GLN A 246 2.73 -8.83 -29.62
N THR A 247 2.50 -8.72 -30.94
CA THR A 247 3.57 -8.60 -31.94
C THR A 247 4.23 -7.23 -31.92
N ALA A 248 3.44 -6.16 -31.72
CA ALA A 248 3.95 -4.80 -31.52
C ALA A 248 4.83 -4.75 -30.28
N ALA A 249 4.39 -5.37 -29.17
CA ALA A 249 5.13 -5.45 -27.91
C ALA A 249 6.51 -6.14 -27.98
N LEU A 250 6.79 -6.87 -29.07
CA LEU A 250 8.08 -7.52 -29.32
C LEU A 250 8.90 -6.84 -30.43
N GLY A 251 8.39 -5.78 -31.06
CA GLY A 251 9.03 -5.12 -32.20
C GLY A 251 9.18 -6.03 -33.43
N VAL A 252 8.34 -7.06 -33.55
CA VAL A 252 8.45 -8.06 -34.62
C VAL A 252 7.46 -7.71 -35.74
N ASN A 253 7.97 -7.45 -36.94
CA ASN A 253 7.14 -7.32 -38.15
C ASN A 253 6.42 -8.65 -38.41
N GLY A 254 5.11 -8.59 -38.69
CA GLY A 254 4.18 -9.74 -38.72
C GLY A 254 4.48 -10.90 -39.68
N HIS A 255 5.61 -10.87 -40.40
CA HIS A 255 6.09 -11.93 -41.29
C HIS A 255 7.35 -12.67 -40.80
N ALA A 256 7.88 -12.34 -39.62
CA ALA A 256 9.07 -13.01 -39.11
C ALA A 256 8.76 -14.40 -38.54
N ASP A 257 9.65 -15.36 -38.79
CA ASP A 257 9.51 -16.78 -38.43
C ASP A 257 9.56 -16.95 -36.89
N LEU A 258 8.39 -16.87 -36.23
CA LEU A 258 8.22 -16.83 -34.77
C LEU A 258 8.94 -17.97 -34.03
N ARG A 259 9.10 -19.14 -34.67
CA ARG A 259 9.84 -20.29 -34.11
C ARG A 259 11.35 -19.99 -33.97
N LYS A 260 11.96 -19.28 -34.92
CA LYS A 260 13.38 -18.86 -34.88
C LYS A 260 13.62 -17.70 -33.92
N LEU A 261 12.60 -16.86 -33.68
CA LEU A 261 12.68 -15.75 -32.73
C LEU A 261 12.59 -16.20 -31.26
N SER A 262 11.98 -17.35 -30.98
CA SER A 262 11.85 -17.91 -29.62
C SER A 262 13.20 -18.16 -28.94
N SER A 263 14.22 -18.52 -29.72
CA SER A 263 15.60 -18.77 -29.29
C SER A 263 16.52 -17.55 -29.41
N ASN A 264 16.01 -16.37 -29.79
CA ASN A 264 16.85 -15.21 -30.03
C ASN A 264 17.29 -14.56 -28.70
N ALA A 265 18.58 -14.70 -28.40
CA ALA A 265 19.22 -14.12 -27.21
C ALA A 265 19.03 -12.59 -27.12
N TYR A 266 18.95 -11.89 -28.27
CA TYR A 266 18.75 -10.44 -28.30
C TYR A 266 17.36 -10.03 -27.74
N LEU A 267 16.28 -10.72 -28.15
CA LEU A 267 14.93 -10.44 -27.66
C LEU A 267 14.78 -10.76 -26.17
N GLN A 268 15.44 -11.80 -25.68
CA GLN A 268 15.47 -12.12 -24.24
C GLN A 268 16.18 -11.02 -23.44
N LEU A 269 17.31 -10.49 -23.94
CA LEU A 269 18.01 -9.38 -23.32
C LEU A 269 17.18 -8.09 -23.36
N GLN A 270 16.49 -7.83 -24.47
CA GLN A 270 15.61 -6.68 -24.64
C GLN A 270 14.43 -6.70 -23.65
N MET A 271 13.70 -7.82 -23.53
CA MET A 271 12.62 -7.96 -22.55
C MET A 271 13.12 -7.84 -21.11
N ASN A 272 14.30 -8.39 -20.82
CA ASN A 272 14.93 -8.27 -19.52
C ASN A 272 15.37 -6.83 -19.22
N ALA A 273 15.87 -6.09 -20.22
CA ALA A 273 16.25 -4.69 -20.10
C ALA A 273 15.01 -3.83 -19.85
N TYR A 274 13.94 -4.03 -20.61
CA TYR A 274 12.65 -3.36 -20.40
C TYR A 274 12.09 -3.60 -19.00
N ALA A 275 11.98 -4.86 -18.56
CA ALA A 275 11.48 -5.21 -17.23
C ALA A 275 12.37 -4.69 -16.08
N LEU A 276 13.64 -4.41 -16.35
CA LEU A 276 14.58 -3.86 -15.38
C LEU A 276 14.55 -2.32 -15.38
N LYS A 277 14.41 -1.69 -16.55
CA LYS A 277 14.17 -0.25 -16.71
C LYS A 277 12.86 0.17 -16.05
N ALA A 278 11.76 -0.55 -16.29
CA ALA A 278 10.49 -0.34 -15.62
C ALA A 278 10.61 -0.43 -14.09
N ARG A 279 11.36 -1.43 -13.58
CA ARG A 279 11.63 -1.55 -12.14
C ARG A 279 12.50 -0.45 -11.56
N ILE A 280 13.47 0.06 -12.33
CA ILE A 280 14.30 1.18 -11.94
C ILE A 280 13.43 2.45 -11.86
N ARG A 281 12.64 2.74 -12.90
CA ARG A 281 11.66 3.85 -12.93
C ARG A 281 10.71 3.79 -11.74
N ASP A 282 10.10 2.63 -11.48
CA ASP A 282 9.21 2.43 -10.34
C ASP A 282 9.90 2.76 -9.01
N ARG A 283 11.14 2.29 -8.82
CA ARG A 283 11.88 2.52 -7.57
C ARG A 283 12.36 3.95 -7.40
N LEU A 284 12.67 4.64 -8.50
CA LEU A 284 13.08 6.04 -8.47
C LEU A 284 11.89 6.97 -8.22
N HIS A 285 10.75 6.71 -8.86
CA HIS A 285 9.49 7.35 -8.49
C HIS A 285 9.20 7.17 -7.00
N GLN A 286 9.32 5.94 -6.50
CA GLN A 286 9.10 5.65 -5.08
C GLN A 286 10.04 6.44 -4.17
N HIS A 287 11.33 6.49 -4.50
CA HIS A 287 12.33 7.25 -3.73
C HIS A 287 12.02 8.75 -3.72
N LYS A 288 11.70 9.37 -4.88
CA LYS A 288 11.33 10.79 -4.99
C LYS A 288 10.06 11.13 -4.19
N PHE A 289 9.00 10.32 -4.31
CA PHE A 289 7.76 10.50 -3.55
C PHE A 289 7.96 10.34 -2.03
N GLU A 290 8.80 9.41 -1.61
CA GLU A 290 9.14 9.22 -0.19
C GLU A 290 9.90 10.43 0.37
N LEU A 291 10.88 10.94 -0.36
CA LEU A 291 11.68 12.12 0.02
C LEU A 291 10.83 13.38 0.16
N GLU A 292 10.00 13.69 -0.85
CA GLU A 292 9.09 14.85 -0.80
C GLU A 292 8.09 14.78 0.37
N ARG A 293 7.62 13.58 0.74
CA ARG A 293 6.71 13.40 1.88
C ARG A 293 7.43 13.56 3.21
N LEU A 294 8.68 13.09 3.30
CA LEU A 294 9.54 13.24 4.47
C LEU A 294 9.84 14.73 4.71
N GLU A 295 10.20 15.47 3.66
CA GLU A 295 10.41 16.92 3.71
C GLU A 295 9.15 17.71 4.10
N ARG A 296 7.97 17.35 3.55
CA ARG A 296 6.70 18.00 3.93
C ARG A 296 6.30 17.67 5.37
N SER A 297 6.55 16.44 5.84
CA SER A 297 6.34 16.07 7.23
C SER A 297 7.26 16.86 8.14
N TYR A 298 8.54 16.98 7.79
CA TYR A 298 9.53 17.79 8.50
C TYR A 298 9.05 19.24 8.66
N ARG A 299 8.64 19.91 7.57
CA ARG A 299 8.15 21.31 7.61
C ARG A 299 6.93 21.52 8.51
N LYS A 300 6.03 20.54 8.63
CA LYS A 300 4.85 20.63 9.52
C LYS A 300 5.17 20.44 11.00
N THR A 301 6.33 19.88 11.30
CA THR A 301 6.72 19.43 12.65
C THR A 301 7.53 20.48 13.41
N VAL A 302 8.16 21.42 12.69
CA VAL A 302 9.13 22.38 13.25
C VAL A 302 8.50 23.48 14.13
N ASN A 303 7.17 23.57 14.25
CA ASN A 303 6.50 24.63 15.02
C ASN A 303 6.11 24.27 16.47
N GLY A 304 6.80 23.36 17.15
CA GLY A 304 6.56 23.14 18.57
C GLY A 304 7.53 22.22 19.30
N VAL A 305 7.47 22.24 20.64
CA VAL A 305 8.30 21.51 21.64
C VAL A 305 8.33 19.97 21.46
N TRP A 306 7.74 19.45 20.40
CA TRP A 306 7.69 18.06 19.92
C TRP A 306 8.96 17.61 19.16
N TYR A 307 10.08 18.33 19.30
CA TYR A 307 11.29 18.19 18.48
C TYR A 307 12.14 16.94 18.81
N LEU A 308 12.29 16.58 20.09
CA LEU A 308 13.30 15.58 20.51
C LEU A 308 12.87 14.10 20.40
N VAL A 309 11.59 13.78 20.55
CA VAL A 309 11.09 12.39 20.44
C VAL A 309 11.05 11.94 18.99
N ASN A 310 10.78 12.86 18.07
CA ASN A 310 10.54 12.55 16.67
C ASN A 310 11.76 12.70 15.80
N GLN A 311 12.82 13.33 16.29
CA GLN A 311 14.12 13.32 15.62
C GLN A 311 14.59 11.89 15.37
N LYS A 312 14.48 10.99 16.35
CA LYS A 312 14.85 9.57 16.16
C LYS A 312 13.98 8.82 15.15
N LEU A 313 12.68 9.14 15.09
CA LEU A 313 11.74 8.55 14.12
C LEU A 313 12.01 9.08 12.71
N LEU A 314 12.33 10.38 12.59
CA LEU A 314 12.75 11.02 11.33
C LEU A 314 14.09 10.47 10.86
N ASP A 315 15.10 10.38 11.74
CA ASP A 315 16.40 9.77 11.48
C ASP A 315 16.23 8.31 11.02
N HIS A 316 15.33 7.55 11.66
CA HIS A 316 15.05 6.18 11.28
C HIS A 316 14.39 6.09 9.88
N THR A 317 13.48 7.01 9.58
CA THR A 317 12.80 7.10 8.27
C THR A 317 13.80 7.49 7.17
N GLU A 318 14.62 8.51 7.42
CA GLU A 318 15.68 8.96 6.52
C GLU A 318 16.71 7.85 6.28
N ALA A 319 17.16 7.19 7.35
CA ALA A 319 18.06 6.05 7.26
C ALA A 319 17.44 4.88 6.48
N SER A 320 16.12 4.70 6.52
CA SER A 320 15.44 3.67 5.73
C SER A 320 15.38 4.02 4.24
N VAL A 321 15.13 5.28 3.89
CA VAL A 321 15.19 5.76 2.50
C VAL A 321 16.60 5.57 1.94
N LYS A 322 17.62 6.04 2.68
CA LYS A 322 19.04 5.88 2.32
C LYS A 322 19.46 4.40 2.17
N ARG A 323 18.93 3.50 3.01
CA ARG A 323 19.20 2.05 2.92
C ARG A 323 18.79 1.41 1.58
N ARG A 324 17.90 2.03 0.80
CA ARG A 324 17.40 1.48 -0.48
C ARG A 324 18.20 1.92 -1.69
N GLU A 325 18.93 3.03 -1.59
CA GLU A 325 19.73 3.60 -2.70
C GLU A 325 20.74 2.62 -3.30
N PRO A 326 21.51 1.84 -2.51
CA PRO A 326 22.45 0.86 -3.07
C PRO A 326 21.75 -0.23 -3.90
N GLY A 327 20.50 -0.58 -3.54
CA GLY A 327 19.70 -1.54 -4.28
C GLY A 327 19.24 -1.00 -5.64
N ILE A 328 18.96 0.30 -5.74
CA ILE A 328 18.58 0.98 -6.99
C ILE A 328 19.81 1.11 -7.89
N GLN A 329 20.96 1.50 -7.34
CA GLN A 329 22.22 1.55 -8.07
C GLN A 329 22.62 0.19 -8.64
N LYS A 330 22.47 -0.90 -7.87
CA LYS A 330 22.72 -2.28 -8.36
C LYS A 330 21.82 -2.66 -9.54
N LEU A 331 20.57 -2.20 -9.54
CA LEU A 331 19.66 -2.41 -10.68
C LEU A 331 20.16 -1.61 -11.89
N ALA A 332 20.50 -0.33 -11.74
CA ALA A 332 21.06 0.48 -12.82
C ALA A 332 22.31 -0.16 -13.44
N THR A 333 23.23 -0.68 -12.61
CA THR A 333 24.40 -1.44 -13.09
C THR A 333 24.00 -2.69 -13.88
N SER A 334 23.00 -3.44 -13.40
CA SER A 334 22.50 -4.62 -14.10
C SER A 334 21.84 -4.29 -15.43
N TYR A 335 21.17 -3.14 -15.54
CA TYR A 335 20.58 -2.62 -16.77
C TYR A 335 21.66 -2.21 -17.78
N ASN A 336 22.65 -1.43 -17.35
CA ASN A 336 23.75 -1.00 -18.22
C ASN A 336 24.53 -2.21 -18.76
N ASN A 337 24.72 -3.26 -17.96
CA ASN A 337 25.32 -4.52 -18.41
C ASN A 337 24.51 -5.20 -19.52
N LEU A 338 23.18 -5.17 -19.45
CA LEU A 338 22.32 -5.69 -20.53
C LEU A 338 22.43 -4.84 -21.80
N CYS A 339 22.49 -3.52 -21.66
CA CYS A 339 22.66 -2.60 -22.80
C CYS A 339 23.99 -2.90 -23.53
N MET A 340 25.09 -3.10 -22.79
CA MET A 340 26.38 -3.49 -23.36
C MET A 340 26.31 -4.84 -24.12
N GLN A 341 25.62 -5.83 -23.56
CA GLN A 341 25.43 -7.13 -24.23
C GLN A 341 24.60 -7.00 -25.53
N MET A 342 23.59 -6.12 -25.54
CA MET A 342 22.79 -5.85 -26.74
C MET A 342 23.62 -5.15 -27.83
N VAL A 343 24.44 -4.17 -27.47
CA VAL A 343 25.39 -3.51 -28.41
C VAL A 343 26.35 -4.54 -29.02
N ALA A 344 26.90 -5.44 -28.20
CA ALA A 344 27.80 -6.50 -28.68
C ALA A 344 27.11 -7.44 -29.69
N LEU A 345 25.84 -7.80 -29.47
CA LEU A 345 25.07 -8.65 -30.39
C LEU A 345 24.70 -7.94 -31.70
N ILE A 346 24.46 -6.63 -31.67
CA ILE A 346 24.25 -5.80 -32.87
C ILE A 346 25.53 -5.76 -33.71
N ASN A 347 26.69 -5.49 -33.08
CA ASN A 347 27.98 -5.47 -33.76
C ASN A 347 28.35 -6.84 -34.37
N GLN A 348 27.93 -7.93 -33.74
CA GLN A 348 28.12 -9.30 -34.25
C GLN A 348 27.10 -9.72 -35.33
N ARG A 349 26.18 -8.83 -35.75
CA ARG A 349 25.08 -9.12 -36.70
C ARG A 349 24.17 -10.29 -36.28
N LYS A 350 24.06 -10.56 -34.97
CA LYS A 350 23.18 -11.59 -34.40
C LYS A 350 21.83 -11.03 -33.93
N ALA A 351 21.64 -9.72 -34.03
CA ALA A 351 20.38 -9.03 -33.74
C ALA A 351 19.47 -8.96 -34.99
N PRO A 352 18.14 -8.89 -34.81
CA PRO A 352 17.21 -8.63 -35.91
C PRO A 352 17.57 -7.38 -36.72
N GLN A 353 17.27 -7.37 -38.02
CA GLN A 353 17.58 -6.25 -38.92
C GLN A 353 16.87 -4.97 -38.46
N GLY A 354 17.60 -3.87 -38.27
CA GLY A 354 17.07 -2.60 -37.76
C GLY A 354 17.07 -2.44 -36.24
N SER A 355 17.67 -3.36 -35.48
CA SER A 355 17.71 -3.29 -34.01
C SER A 355 18.56 -2.13 -33.48
N VAL A 356 17.98 -1.31 -32.60
CA VAL A 356 18.66 -0.19 -31.91
C VAL A 356 18.91 -0.56 -30.46
N ALA A 357 20.13 -0.33 -29.95
CA ALA A 357 20.45 -0.58 -28.56
C ALA A 357 19.86 0.49 -27.63
N PRO A 358 19.34 0.11 -26.46
CA PRO A 358 18.89 1.07 -25.46
C PRO A 358 20.03 1.89 -24.84
N LEU A 359 19.72 3.13 -24.46
CA LEU A 359 20.65 4.04 -23.80
C LEU A 359 20.96 3.58 -22.35
N PRO A 360 22.25 3.54 -21.93
CA PRO A 360 22.65 3.31 -20.55
C PRO A 360 22.19 4.43 -19.62
N ILE A 361 21.94 4.11 -18.35
CA ILE A 361 21.52 5.08 -17.32
C ILE A 361 22.76 5.61 -16.58
N SER A 362 22.85 6.94 -16.44
CA SER A 362 23.86 7.60 -15.60
C SER A 362 23.67 7.23 -14.12
N ARG A 363 24.74 6.77 -13.46
CA ARG A 363 24.69 6.35 -12.05
C ARG A 363 24.81 7.52 -11.08
N ASP A 364 25.51 8.58 -11.48
CA ASP A 364 25.85 9.73 -10.64
C ASP A 364 24.71 10.76 -10.57
N GLU A 365 23.80 10.72 -11.56
CA GLU A 365 22.62 11.59 -11.65
C GLU A 365 21.30 10.84 -11.37
N LEU A 366 21.39 9.55 -11.04
CA LEU A 366 20.26 8.63 -10.89
C LEU A 366 19.19 9.11 -9.89
N PHE A 367 19.57 9.92 -8.90
CA PHE A 367 18.66 10.46 -7.88
C PHE A 367 18.35 11.96 -8.06
N LYS A 368 18.93 12.60 -9.09
CA LYS A 368 18.72 14.02 -9.45
C LYS A 368 17.66 14.20 -10.55
N LEU A 369 16.95 13.12 -10.91
CA LEU A 369 16.10 13.03 -12.09
C LEU A 369 14.99 14.10 -12.15
N ASP A 370 14.96 14.79 -13.28
CA ASP A 370 13.90 15.71 -13.70
C ASP A 370 12.94 15.02 -14.71
N VAL A 371 11.85 15.69 -15.06
CA VAL A 371 10.80 15.20 -15.97
C VAL A 371 11.33 14.91 -17.37
N ASP A 372 12.42 15.57 -17.77
CA ASP A 372 13.00 15.51 -19.12
C ASP A 372 14.16 14.50 -19.26
N ASP A 373 14.41 13.66 -18.25
CA ASP A 373 15.54 12.72 -18.26
C ASP A 373 15.33 11.53 -19.23
N ASP A 374 16.39 11.11 -19.94
CA ASP A 374 16.41 9.99 -20.88
C ASP A 374 15.95 8.66 -20.29
N ILE A 375 15.95 8.54 -18.95
CA ILE A 375 15.34 7.41 -18.27
C ILE A 375 13.87 7.22 -18.65
N TRP A 376 13.14 8.27 -19.04
CA TRP A 376 11.71 8.22 -19.40
C TRP A 376 11.44 7.78 -20.84
N GLN A 377 12.44 7.84 -21.71
CA GLN A 377 12.30 7.44 -23.12
C GLN A 377 12.57 5.95 -23.30
N ASP A 378 11.80 5.25 -24.12
CA ASP A 378 11.94 3.81 -24.39
C ASP A 378 12.66 3.51 -25.71
N ILE A 379 13.64 4.35 -26.06
CA ILE A 379 14.47 4.18 -27.27
C ILE A 379 15.12 2.79 -27.28
N GLY A 380 14.79 1.97 -28.28
CA GLY A 380 15.26 0.59 -28.43
C GLY A 380 14.55 -0.45 -27.54
N LEU A 381 13.51 -0.05 -26.79
CA LEU A 381 12.73 -0.89 -25.88
C LEU A 381 11.24 -0.65 -26.03
N ASN A 382 10.67 -1.10 -27.15
CA ASN A 382 9.22 -1.17 -27.37
C ASN A 382 8.50 0.20 -27.31
N ASP A 383 8.52 0.92 -28.44
CA ASP A 383 7.75 2.14 -28.67
C ASP A 383 6.24 1.83 -28.75
N GLU A 384 5.57 1.76 -27.60
CA GLU A 384 4.13 2.08 -27.53
C GLU A 384 3.92 3.29 -26.63
N SER A 385 4.54 4.41 -27.00
CA SER A 385 4.16 5.75 -26.58
C SER A 385 2.84 6.16 -27.23
N ASN A 386 1.74 5.47 -26.85
CA ASN A 386 0.39 5.90 -27.23
C ASN A 386 -0.68 5.67 -26.17
N TRP A 387 -0.30 5.64 -24.89
CA TRP A 387 -1.25 5.73 -23.79
C TRP A 387 -1.02 7.05 -23.08
N LEU A 388 -1.98 7.97 -23.20
CA LEU A 388 -2.08 9.10 -22.27
C LEU A 388 -1.99 8.52 -20.85
N PRO A 389 -1.05 8.99 -20.01
CA PRO A 389 -0.90 8.48 -18.65
C PRO A 389 -2.23 8.62 -17.90
N PRO A 390 -2.59 7.65 -17.03
CA PRO A 390 -3.82 7.73 -16.24
C PRO A 390 -3.92 9.05 -15.48
N ALA A 391 -5.14 9.55 -15.26
CA ALA A 391 -5.34 10.87 -14.67
C ALA A 391 -4.76 10.96 -13.24
N TRP A 392 -4.88 9.88 -12.43
CA TRP A 392 -4.20 9.79 -11.13
C TRP A 392 -2.68 9.94 -11.17
N LEU A 393 -2.05 9.76 -12.33
CA LEU A 393 -0.61 9.93 -12.53
C LEU A 393 -0.26 11.33 -13.08
N ALA A 394 -1.01 11.80 -14.08
CA ALA A 394 -0.64 12.98 -14.85
C ALA A 394 -1.38 14.26 -14.47
N ASP A 395 -2.62 14.16 -13.99
CA ASP A 395 -3.44 15.32 -13.66
C ASP A 395 -3.16 15.76 -12.20
N GLU A 396 -2.65 16.98 -12.04
CA GLU A 396 -2.38 17.58 -10.72
C GLU A 396 -3.66 17.76 -9.90
N LYS A 397 -4.80 18.12 -10.52
CA LYS A 397 -6.07 18.27 -9.82
C LYS A 397 -6.58 16.92 -9.33
N VAL A 398 -6.43 15.86 -10.12
CA VAL A 398 -6.79 14.49 -9.69
C VAL A 398 -5.88 14.04 -8.54
N ARG A 399 -4.56 14.24 -8.63
CA ARG A 399 -3.62 13.87 -7.55
C ARG A 399 -3.92 14.60 -6.25
N MET A 400 -4.17 15.91 -6.33
CA MET A 400 -4.55 16.73 -5.17
C MET A 400 -5.93 16.38 -4.64
N GLY A 401 -6.88 16.05 -5.52
CA GLY A 401 -8.21 15.57 -5.20
C GLY A 401 -8.16 14.26 -4.43
N ILE A 402 -7.45 13.24 -4.92
CA ILE A 402 -7.28 11.93 -4.25
C ILE A 402 -6.73 12.12 -2.83
N LYS A 403 -5.67 12.92 -2.69
CA LYS A 403 -5.06 13.20 -1.38
C LYS A 403 -6.06 13.86 -0.42
N SER A 404 -6.81 14.83 -0.92
CA SER A 404 -7.81 15.55 -0.13
C SER A 404 -8.98 14.64 0.24
N LEU A 405 -9.43 13.77 -0.66
CA LEU A 405 -10.48 12.78 -0.43
C LEU A 405 -10.09 11.82 0.69
N LEU A 406 -8.89 11.27 0.63
CA LEU A 406 -8.39 10.32 1.63
C LEU A 406 -8.27 10.98 3.02
N GLU A 407 -7.71 12.19 3.10
CA GLU A 407 -7.62 12.92 4.37
C GLU A 407 -9.00 13.29 4.90
N PHE A 408 -9.93 13.72 4.03
CA PHE A 408 -11.30 14.06 4.40
C PHE A 408 -12.02 12.87 5.04
N ARG A 409 -12.01 11.70 4.40
CA ARG A 409 -12.62 10.48 4.94
C ARG A 409 -12.00 10.03 6.26
N ARG A 410 -10.68 10.19 6.43
CA ARG A 410 -10.02 9.92 7.72
C ARG A 410 -10.44 10.90 8.80
N CYS A 411 -10.71 12.16 8.45
CA CYS A 411 -11.27 13.12 9.39
C CYS A 411 -12.72 12.75 9.76
N GLU A 412 -13.54 12.25 8.84
CA GLU A 412 -14.90 11.80 9.17
C GLU A 412 -14.90 10.60 10.13
N GLU A 413 -14.02 9.63 9.94
CA GLU A 413 -13.83 8.53 10.88
C GLU A 413 -13.40 9.01 12.27
N GLU A 414 -12.44 9.92 12.32
CA GLU A 414 -11.94 10.50 13.57
C GLU A 414 -13.03 11.31 14.28
N GLU A 415 -13.76 12.14 13.55
CA GLU A 415 -14.88 12.93 14.08
C GLU A 415 -15.94 12.02 14.71
N ASN A 416 -16.34 10.96 14.00
CA ASN A 416 -17.28 9.95 14.50
C ASN A 416 -16.75 9.27 15.77
N ARG A 417 -15.46 8.92 15.81
CA ARG A 417 -14.83 8.36 17.02
C ARG A 417 -14.88 9.36 18.17
N LEU A 418 -14.44 10.60 17.95
CA LEU A 418 -14.37 11.64 19.00
C LEU A 418 -15.75 11.98 19.56
N LEU A 419 -16.80 11.97 18.73
CA LEU A 419 -18.18 12.15 19.18
C LEU A 419 -18.64 11.02 20.10
N LYS A 420 -18.28 9.77 19.78
CA LYS A 420 -18.57 8.60 20.63
C LYS A 420 -17.81 8.71 21.96
N GLU A 421 -16.50 8.96 21.90
CA GLU A 421 -15.66 9.11 23.11
C GLU A 421 -16.16 10.24 24.02
N ARG A 422 -16.55 11.39 23.44
CA ARG A 422 -17.15 12.50 24.20
C ARG A 422 -18.45 12.08 24.89
N ARG A 423 -19.30 11.31 24.19
CA ARG A 423 -20.56 10.82 24.75
C ARG A 423 -20.28 9.86 25.92
N MET A 424 -19.40 8.89 25.72
CA MET A 424 -19.01 7.93 26.76
C MET A 424 -18.43 8.63 27.98
N LEU A 425 -17.59 9.65 27.78
CA LEU A 425 -17.04 10.46 28.87
C LEU A 425 -18.13 11.18 29.66
N ALA A 426 -19.13 11.75 28.98
CA ALA A 426 -20.23 12.45 29.61
C ALA A 426 -21.17 11.51 30.38
N GLU A 427 -21.48 10.34 29.80
CA GLU A 427 -22.27 9.29 30.45
C GLU A 427 -21.56 8.78 31.70
N TRP A 428 -20.28 8.39 31.58
CA TRP A 428 -19.47 7.96 32.72
C TRP A 428 -19.41 9.02 33.82
N PHE A 429 -19.14 10.29 33.47
CA PHE A 429 -19.09 11.36 34.47
C PHE A 429 -20.43 11.57 35.18
N THR A 430 -21.54 11.46 34.45
CA THR A 430 -22.89 11.58 35.01
C THR A 430 -23.19 10.44 35.98
N GLU A 431 -22.82 9.20 35.64
CA GLU A 431 -22.96 8.04 36.52
C GLU A 431 -22.13 8.20 37.80
N GLU A 432 -20.85 8.54 37.68
CA GLU A 432 -19.95 8.76 38.83
C GLU A 432 -20.48 9.87 39.74
N TRP A 433 -20.95 10.97 39.15
CA TRP A 433 -21.54 12.08 39.88
C TRP A 433 -22.79 11.67 40.66
N ASN A 434 -23.67 10.88 40.04
CA ASN A 434 -24.86 10.34 40.69
C ASN A 434 -24.50 9.40 41.85
N TRP A 435 -23.48 8.56 41.68
CA TRP A 435 -22.97 7.70 42.75
C TRP A 435 -22.39 8.50 43.91
N LEU A 436 -21.61 9.54 43.62
CA LEU A 436 -21.05 10.43 44.62
C LEU A 436 -22.15 11.17 45.40
N HIS A 437 -23.20 11.62 44.73
CA HIS A 437 -24.37 12.22 45.37
C HIS A 437 -25.09 11.23 46.29
N LYS A 438 -25.33 9.99 45.83
CA LYS A 438 -25.94 8.93 46.66
C LYS A 438 -25.07 8.62 47.89
N ALA A 439 -23.76 8.50 47.71
CA ALA A 439 -22.81 8.27 48.80
C ALA A 439 -22.85 9.42 49.81
N LYS A 440 -22.85 10.68 49.35
CA LYS A 440 -22.97 11.86 50.21
C LYS A 440 -24.28 11.88 51.00
N LEU A 441 -25.41 11.55 50.38
CA LEU A 441 -26.71 11.46 51.05
C LEU A 441 -26.75 10.35 52.11
N ASN A 442 -26.06 9.23 51.86
CA ASN A 442 -26.02 8.09 52.78
C ASN A 442 -24.97 8.26 53.89
N ALA A 443 -23.92 9.05 53.69
CA ALA A 443 -22.88 9.31 54.69
C ALA A 443 -23.40 10.00 55.97
N GLY A 444 -24.59 10.63 55.91
CA GLY A 444 -25.28 11.21 57.08
C GLY A 444 -26.33 10.30 57.71
N LYS A 445 -26.62 9.13 57.15
CA LYS A 445 -27.56 8.16 57.72
C LYS A 445 -26.77 7.14 58.54
N ASN A 446 -26.66 7.38 59.85
CA ASN A 446 -26.23 6.35 60.78
C ASN A 446 -27.20 5.17 60.65
N PHE A 447 -26.76 4.08 60.01
CA PHE A 447 -27.41 2.80 60.18
C PHE A 447 -27.15 2.40 61.63
N HIS A 448 -28.09 2.73 62.52
CA HIS A 448 -28.17 2.07 63.81
C HIS A 448 -28.35 0.59 63.52
N LEU A 449 -27.27 -0.18 63.60
CA LEU A 449 -27.33 -1.60 63.85
C LEU A 449 -28.00 -1.74 65.22
N THR A 450 -29.32 -1.81 65.23
CA THR A 450 -30.06 -2.31 66.39
C THR A 450 -29.69 -3.78 66.50
N GLY A 451 -28.64 -4.05 67.27
CA GLY A 451 -28.33 -5.39 67.74
C GLY A 451 -29.53 -5.90 68.51
N VAL A 452 -30.27 -6.82 67.90
CA VAL A 452 -31.22 -7.67 68.61
C VAL A 452 -30.38 -8.68 69.38
N HIS A 453 -30.06 -8.32 70.62
CA HIS A 453 -29.71 -9.24 71.68
C HIS A 453 -30.37 -8.77 72.98
N SER A 454 -31.60 -9.20 73.21
CA SER A 454 -32.04 -9.92 74.42
C SER A 454 -33.36 -10.59 74.10
#